data_AF-A0A6P6NDV6-F1
#
_entry.id   AF-A0A6P6NDV6-F1
#
_cell.length_a   1.000
_cell.length_b   1.000
_cell.length_c   1.000
_cell.angle_alpha   90.00
_cell.angle_beta   90.00
_cell.angle_gamma   90.00
#
_symmetry.space_group_name_H-M   'P 1'
#
loop_
_entity.id
_entity.type
_entity.pdbx_description
1 polymer ?
#
loop_
_entity_poly.entity_id
_entity_poly.type
_entity_poly.pdbx_seq_one_letter_code
_entity_poly.pdbx_strand_id
1 'polypeptide(L)' 'MATNFEPIYGLSEDENESRILRVKVIAGIDLAKKDIIGASDPYVKLSLYVTDENRELALVQTKTIKKVSFIHTQ' A
#
# COMPACT_ATOMS: atom_id res chain seq x y z
N MET A 1 13.89 -20.61 14.07
CA MET A 1 12.70 -19.77 14.33
C MET A 1 12.73 -18.66 13.29
N ALA A 2 11.76 -18.62 12.36
CA ALA A 2 11.70 -17.53 11.38
C ALA A 2 11.22 -16.27 12.10
N THR A 3 12.09 -15.28 12.23
CA THR A 3 11.72 -13.96 12.73
C THR A 3 11.00 -13.22 11.59
N ASN A 4 9.70 -12.97 11.75
CA ASN A 4 8.97 -12.09 10.83
C ASN A 4 9.46 -10.66 11.05
N PHE A 5 10.48 -10.24 10.30
CA PHE A 5 10.85 -8.84 10.20
C PHE A 5 9.85 -8.15 9.26
N GLU A 6 8.97 -7.31 9.82
CA GLU A 6 8.25 -6.35 8.99
C GLU A 6 9.22 -5.23 8.61
N PRO A 7 9.45 -4.96 7.32
CA PRO A 7 10.36 -3.91 6.90
C PRO A 7 9.86 -2.54 7.38
N ILE A 8 10.73 -1.79 8.04
CA ILE A 8 10.52 -0.37 8.35
C ILE A 8 11.07 0.44 7.18
N TYR A 9 10.28 1.41 6.71
CA TYR A 9 10.64 2.28 5.59
C TYR A 9 10.85 3.71 6.07
N GLY A 10 11.67 4.49 5.36
CA GLY A 10 11.91 5.90 5.65
C GLY A 10 13.29 6.16 6.24
N LEU A 11 13.32 6.79 7.41
CA LEU A 11 14.55 7.26 8.08
C LEU A 11 15.38 6.09 8.65
N SER A 12 16.70 6.28 8.78
CA SER A 12 17.57 5.29 9.44
C SER A 12 17.42 5.34 10.96
N GLU A 13 17.74 4.26 11.65
CA GLU A 13 17.63 4.16 13.12
C GLU A 13 18.51 5.18 13.88
N ASP A 14 19.47 5.81 13.20
CA ASP A 14 20.39 6.79 13.76
C ASP A 14 19.76 8.18 14.00
N GLU A 15 18.55 8.42 13.49
CA GLU A 15 17.85 9.69 13.67
C GLU A 15 17.17 9.72 15.04
N ASN A 16 17.91 10.23 16.03
CA ASN A 16 17.68 10.13 17.48
C ASN A 16 16.34 10.71 18.02
N GLU A 17 15.53 11.33 17.16
CA GLU A 17 14.21 11.88 17.53
C GLU A 17 13.05 11.31 16.69
N SER A 18 13.30 10.28 15.89
CA SER A 18 12.28 9.66 15.05
C SER A 18 11.40 8.66 15.83
N ARG A 19 10.17 8.43 15.33
CA ARG A 19 9.22 7.46 15.90
C ARG A 19 8.67 6.57 14.79
N ILE A 20 8.26 5.35 15.16
CA ILE A 20 7.65 4.41 14.23
C ILE A 20 6.16 4.73 14.05
N LEU A 21 5.76 5.00 12.80
CA LEU A 21 4.36 5.08 12.40
C LEU A 21 3.90 3.74 11.80
N ARG A 22 2.90 3.11 12.42
CA ARG A 22 2.28 1.88 11.89
C ARG A 22 1.03 2.22 11.08
N VAL A 23 1.05 1.91 9.79
CA VAL A 23 -0.08 2.13 8.88
C VAL A 23 -0.65 0.79 8.46
N LYS A 24 -1.97 0.61 8.62
CA LYS A 24 -2.69 -0.59 8.18
C LYS A 24 -3.77 -0.19 7.19
N VAL A 25 -3.62 -0.61 5.94
CA VAL A 25 -4.67 -0.49 4.92
C VAL A 25 -5.75 -1.54 5.21
N ILE A 26 -6.99 -1.09 5.43
CA ILE A 26 -8.11 -1.97 5.80
C ILE A 26 -8.96 -2.32 4.58
N ALA A 27 -9.56 -1.31 3.94
CA ALA A 27 -10.45 -1.49 2.80
C ALA A 27 -10.54 -0.21 1.95
N GLY A 28 -10.83 -0.37 0.65
CA GLY A 28 -11.40 0.67 -0.19
C GLY A 28 -12.90 0.43 -0.35
N ILE A 29 -13.71 1.45 -0.13
CA ILE A 29 -15.19 1.37 -0.16
C ILE A 29 -15.67 2.16 -1.37
N ASP A 30 -16.68 1.62 -2.08
CA ASP A 30 -17.33 2.27 -3.23
C ASP A 30 -16.36 2.80 -4.30
N LEU A 31 -15.29 2.04 -4.57
CA LEU A 31 -14.32 2.38 -5.59
C LEU A 31 -14.99 2.44 -6.97
N ALA A 32 -14.75 3.54 -7.68
CA ALA A 32 -15.28 3.74 -9.02
C ALA A 32 -14.83 2.61 -9.96
N LYS A 33 -15.78 2.02 -10.69
CA LYS A 33 -15.48 1.08 -11.76
C LYS A 33 -14.93 1.88 -12.94
N LYS A 34 -13.61 1.83 -13.13
CA LYS A 34 -12.96 2.53 -14.24
C LYS A 34 -12.86 1.65 -15.51
N ASP A 35 -13.10 0.36 -15.38
CA ASP A 35 -12.96 -0.62 -16.46
C ASP A 35 -14.32 -0.98 -17.08
N ILE A 36 -14.44 -0.76 -18.40
CA ILE A 36 -15.66 -1.02 -19.18
C ILE A 36 -15.81 -2.52 -19.51
N ILE A 37 -14.70 -3.27 -19.57
CA ILE A 37 -14.64 -4.69 -20.01
C ILE A 37 -13.78 -5.54 -19.05
N GLY A 38 -13.73 -5.19 -17.77
CA GLY A 38 -12.91 -5.90 -16.78
C GLY A 38 -13.29 -5.57 -15.34
N ALA A 39 -12.92 -6.44 -14.40
CA ALA A 39 -13.00 -6.11 -12.98
C ALA A 39 -11.91 -5.08 -12.65
N SER A 40 -12.26 -4.02 -11.94
CA SER A 40 -11.24 -3.09 -11.44
C SER A 40 -10.29 -3.82 -10.50
N ASP A 41 -9.00 -3.60 -10.73
CA ASP A 41 -7.85 -4.22 -10.06
C ASP A 41 -7.26 -3.21 -9.04
N PRO A 42 -7.95 -2.89 -7.92
CA PRO A 42 -7.48 -1.87 -6.99
C PRO A 42 -6.23 -2.32 -6.22
N TYR A 43 -5.36 -1.35 -5.97
CA TYR A 43 -4.24 -1.42 -5.04
C TYR A 43 -4.09 -0.05 -4.35
N VAL A 44 -3.40 -0.03 -3.21
CA VAL A 44 -3.06 1.21 -2.51
C VAL A 44 -1.57 1.48 -2.66
N LYS A 45 -1.22 2.73 -2.97
CA LYS A 45 0.14 3.25 -3.01
C LYS A 45 0.30 4.22 -1.84
N LEU A 46 1.23 3.93 -0.94
CA LEU A 46 1.57 4.76 0.22
C LEU A 46 2.94 5.39 -0.03
N SER A 47 3.01 6.72 0.02
CA SER A 47 4.25 7.49 -0.08
C SER A 47 4.50 8.28 1.20
N LEU A 48 5.75 8.28 1.65
CA LEU A 48 6.21 9.08 2.77
C LEU A 48 7.05 10.25 2.24
N TYR A 49 6.69 11.48 2.61
CA TYR A 49 7.40 12.69 2.20
C TYR A 49 8.02 13.42 3.39
N VAL A 50 9.16 14.07 3.14
CA VAL A 50 9.69 15.11 4.03
C VAL A 50 9.06 16.44 3.66
N THR A 51 8.49 17.13 4.65
CA THR A 51 7.80 18.41 4.48
C THR A 51 8.71 19.50 3.93
N ASP A 52 9.97 19.53 4.34
CA ASP A 52 10.90 20.63 4.02
C ASP A 52 11.45 20.58 2.58
N GLU A 53 11.60 19.38 2.01
CA GLU A 53 12.24 19.19 0.70
C GLU A 53 11.28 18.69 -0.38
N ASN A 54 10.01 18.45 -0.04
CA ASN A 54 9.03 17.74 -0.88
C ASN A 54 9.62 16.45 -1.48
N ARG A 55 10.51 15.80 -0.73
CA ARG A 55 11.27 14.62 -1.13
C ARG A 55 10.55 13.36 -0.68
N GLU A 56 10.37 12.41 -1.59
CA GLU A 56 9.78 11.09 -1.29
C GLU A 56 10.85 10.18 -0.66
N LEU A 57 10.62 9.73 0.57
CA LEU A 57 11.53 8.84 1.31
C LEU A 57 11.24 7.36 1.07
N ALA A 58 9.97 7.02 0.92
CA ALA A 58 9.54 5.64 0.80
C ALA A 58 8.28 5.54 -0.03
N LEU A 59 8.23 4.45 -0.79
CA LEU A 59 7.09 4.09 -1.60
C LEU A 59 6.74 2.63 -1.39
N VAL A 60 5.53 2.37 -0.91
CA VAL A 60 5.02 1.02 -0.68
C VAL A 60 3.73 0.84 -1.46
N GLN A 61 3.62 -0.30 -2.13
CA GLN A 61 2.41 -0.66 -2.86
C GLN A 61 1.85 -1.97 -2.30
N THR A 62 0.54 -2.00 -2.06
CA THR A 62 -0.14 -3.26 -1.72
C THR A 62 -0.23 -4.17 -2.94
N LYS A 63 -0.49 -5.45 -2.70
CA LYS A 63 -0.89 -6.36 -3.78
C LYS A 63 -2.21 -5.87 -4.39
N THR A 64 -2.33 -6.04 -5.69
CA THR A 64 -3.56 -5.83 -6.43
C THR A 64 -4.61 -6.85 -6.02
N ILE A 65 -5.80 -6.39 -5.66
CA ILE A 65 -6.93 -7.27 -5.37
C ILE A 65 -7.70 -7.46 -6.67
N LYS A 66 -7.61 -8.65 -7.26
CA LYS A 66 -8.43 -9.01 -8.42
C LYS A 66 -9.76 -9.55 -7.95
N LYS A 67 -10.89 -8.96 -8.38
CA LYS A 67 -12.18 -9.63 -8.22
C LYS A 67 -12.22 -10.81 -9.19
N VAL A 68 -12.06 -12.03 -8.69
CA VAL A 68 -12.14 -13.24 -9.51
C VAL A 68 -13.58 -13.39 -9.98
N SER A 69 -13.87 -12.91 -11.19
CA SER A 69 -15.12 -13.19 -11.87
C SER A 69 -15.12 -14.68 -12.19
N PHE A 70 -15.65 -15.52 -11.30
CA PHE A 70 -16.01 -16.88 -11.66
C PHE A 70 -17.07 -16.78 -12.75
N ILE A 71 -16.67 -17.02 -14.00
CA ILE A 71 -17.61 -17.27 -15.08
C ILE A 71 -18.37 -18.55 -14.70
N HIS A 72 -19.62 -18.40 -14.27
CA HIS A 72 -20.54 -19.53 -14.20
C HIS A 72 -20.87 -19.88 -15.65
N THR A 73 -20.13 -20.82 -16.24
CA THR A 73 -20.59 -21.47 -17.46
C THR A 73 -21.74 -22.37 -17.05
N GLN A 74 -22.94 -22.05 -17.53
CA GLN A 74 -24.03 -23.00 -17.66
C GLN A 74 -23.72 -23.94 -18.83
#